data_AF-A0A527VZB9-F1
#
_entry.id   AF-A0A527VZB9-F1
#
_cell.length_a   1.000
_cell.length_b   1.000
_cell.length_c   1.000
_cell.angle_alpha   90.00
_cell.angle_beta   90.00
_cell.angle_gamma   90.00
#
_symmetry.space_group_name_H-M   'P 1'
#
loop_
_entity.id
_entity.type
_entity.pdbx_description
1 polymer ?
#
loop_
_entity_poly.entity_id
_entity_poly.type
_entity_poly.pdbx_seq_one_letter_code
_entity_poly.pdbx_strand_id
1 'polypeptide(L)'
;ALVGLLPLPDAAAMVGMLTLVNATQMLIHGGWREVARRELRLILVSSLPSLFVGYAVLEWMADTRADLLKIGLGLVIMLSSLQLAIRPSGLAKPSPGASFVGFGVISGLMSGLFATGGPPLVYHLFRQPMPHERIRETLVTAFGAAQAVRIVLVVAGGNLPALSPVALILAVPIVILSTYAARRWPPALSQRTVRRSVFVLLFLSGLSLTLPAAMHIAA
;
A
#
# COMPACT_ATOMS: atom_id res chain seq x y z
N ALA A 1 7.57 10.41 -8.51
CA ALA A 1 8.73 9.74 -9.14
C ALA A 1 8.93 10.23 -10.57
N LEU A 2 8.10 9.80 -11.52
CA LEU A 2 8.31 10.08 -12.96
C LEU A 2 8.37 11.56 -13.36
N VAL A 3 7.59 12.41 -12.69
CA VAL A 3 7.47 13.86 -13.01
C VAL A 3 8.08 14.74 -11.90
N GLY A 4 8.59 14.13 -10.81
CA GLY A 4 9.20 14.88 -9.70
C GLY A 4 8.28 15.84 -8.90
N LEU A 5 6.97 15.86 -9.18
CA LEU A 5 6.04 16.88 -8.65
C LEU A 5 5.80 16.87 -7.14
N LEU A 6 6.07 15.75 -6.45
CA LEU A 6 5.85 15.58 -5.01
C LEU A 6 6.96 14.70 -4.39
N PRO A 7 7.53 15.09 -3.23
CA PRO A 7 8.39 14.23 -2.43
C PRO A 7 7.72 12.89 -2.10
N LEU A 8 8.50 11.81 -2.09
CA LEU A 8 8.01 10.47 -1.74
C LEU A 8 7.30 10.38 -0.37
N PRO A 9 7.78 11.04 0.70
CA PRO A 9 7.09 11.04 1.99
C PRO A 9 5.67 11.61 1.90
N ASP A 10 5.47 12.66 1.10
CA ASP A 10 4.19 13.34 0.96
C ASP A 10 3.17 12.46 0.21
N ALA A 11 3.62 11.80 -0.86
CA ALA A 11 2.79 10.83 -1.58
C ALA A 11 2.37 9.65 -0.67
N ALA A 12 3.28 9.15 0.17
CA ALA A 12 2.98 8.10 1.13
C ALA A 12 1.96 8.56 2.19
N ALA A 13 2.08 9.80 2.68
CA ALA A 13 1.14 10.40 3.63
C ALA A 13 -0.27 10.52 3.02
N MET A 14 -0.39 10.98 1.78
CA MET A 14 -1.68 11.06 1.07
C MET A 14 -2.34 9.68 0.92
N VAL A 15 -1.59 8.66 0.49
CA VAL A 15 -2.11 7.29 0.36
C VAL A 15 -2.54 6.71 1.72
N GLY A 16 -1.77 6.99 2.78
CA GLY A 16 -2.13 6.61 4.15
C GLY A 16 -3.46 7.23 4.58
N MET A 17 -3.65 8.52 4.30
CA MET A 17 -4.90 9.22 4.63
C MET A 17 -6.11 8.65 3.89
N LEU A 18 -5.96 8.32 2.60
CA LEU A 18 -7.03 7.68 1.82
C LEU A 18 -7.38 6.28 2.31
N THR A 19 -6.37 5.56 2.78
CA THR A 19 -6.58 4.25 3.39
C THR A 19 -7.37 4.38 4.69
N LEU A 20 -7.06 5.38 5.51
CA LEU A 20 -7.80 5.71 6.74
C LEU A 20 -9.24 6.11 6.47
N VAL A 21 -9.48 7.00 5.51
CA VAL A 21 -10.85 7.40 5.13
C VAL A 21 -11.66 6.19 4.68
N ASN A 22 -11.09 5.30 3.86
CA ASN A 22 -11.77 4.06 3.46
C ASN A 22 -12.04 3.12 4.64
N ALA A 23 -11.11 2.99 5.59
CA ALA A 23 -11.29 2.19 6.80
C ALA A 23 -12.36 2.78 7.72
N THR A 24 -12.42 4.10 7.89
CA THR A 24 -13.45 4.79 8.65
C THR A 24 -14.81 4.69 7.98
N GLN A 25 -14.89 4.80 6.66
CA GLN A 25 -16.14 4.59 5.93
C GLN A 25 -16.65 3.15 6.11
N MET A 26 -15.76 2.15 6.08
CA MET A 26 -16.08 0.77 6.43
C MET A 26 -16.57 0.64 7.89
N LEU A 27 -15.93 1.33 8.87
CA LEU A 27 -16.38 1.46 10.28
C LEU A 27 -17.86 1.79 10.36
N ILE A 28 -18.23 2.87 9.68
CA ILE A 28 -19.54 3.48 9.79
C ILE A 28 -20.64 2.64 9.10
N HIS A 29 -20.32 1.98 7.98
CA HIS A 29 -21.31 1.23 7.19
C HIS A 29 -21.47 -0.25 7.63
N GLY A 30 -20.86 -0.66 8.75
CA GLY A 30 -21.07 -2.00 9.32
C GLY A 30 -20.29 -3.15 8.67
N GLY A 31 -19.29 -2.86 7.82
CA GLY A 31 -18.50 -3.87 7.09
C GLY A 31 -17.72 -4.85 7.98
N TRP A 32 -17.55 -4.55 9.27
CA TRP A 32 -16.93 -5.39 10.32
C TRP A 32 -17.52 -6.79 10.44
N ARG A 33 -18.79 -6.93 10.07
CA ARG A 33 -19.51 -8.21 10.12
C ARG A 33 -18.98 -9.19 9.07
N GLU A 34 -18.53 -8.70 7.92
CA GLU A 34 -18.03 -9.51 6.82
C GLU A 34 -16.52 -9.77 6.88
N VAL A 35 -15.84 -9.30 7.94
CA VAL A 35 -14.39 -9.48 8.09
C VAL A 35 -14.02 -10.94 8.37
N ALA A 36 -13.04 -11.46 7.65
CA ALA A 36 -12.44 -12.76 7.87
C ALA A 36 -11.57 -12.74 9.15
N ARG A 37 -12.19 -12.81 10.33
CA ARG A 37 -11.53 -12.55 11.63
C ARG A 37 -10.31 -13.44 11.89
N ARG A 38 -10.36 -14.72 11.48
CA ARG A 38 -9.27 -15.67 11.69
C ARG A 38 -8.05 -15.28 10.87
N GLU A 39 -8.26 -15.04 9.58
CA GLU A 39 -7.24 -14.65 8.61
C GLU A 39 -6.69 -13.26 8.94
N LEU A 40 -7.56 -12.31 9.28
CA LEU A 40 -7.18 -10.98 9.73
C LEU A 40 -6.27 -11.05 10.95
N ARG A 41 -6.61 -11.86 11.96
CA ARG A 41 -5.77 -12.00 13.16
C ARG A 41 -4.39 -12.54 12.82
N LEU A 42 -4.30 -13.55 11.96
CA LEU A 42 -3.02 -14.10 11.51
C LEU A 42 -2.18 -13.06 10.77
N ILE A 43 -2.83 -12.28 9.89
CA ILE A 43 -2.20 -11.19 9.16
C ILE A 43 -1.70 -10.12 10.13
N LEU A 44 -2.53 -9.64 11.06
CA LEU A 44 -2.17 -8.55 11.97
C LEU A 44 -1.07 -8.94 12.96
N VAL A 45 -1.12 -10.16 13.51
CA VAL A 45 -0.10 -10.66 14.45
C VAL A 45 1.27 -10.75 13.78
N SER A 46 1.33 -11.00 12.46
CA SER A 46 2.60 -11.05 11.74
C SER A 46 2.99 -9.72 11.09
N SER A 47 2.03 -8.94 10.59
CA SER A 47 2.29 -7.70 9.87
C SER A 47 2.60 -6.52 10.77
N LEU A 48 2.00 -6.44 11.97
CA LEU A 48 2.26 -5.32 12.88
C LEU A 48 3.70 -5.36 13.41
N PRO A 49 4.23 -6.48 13.95
CA PRO A 49 5.63 -6.53 14.38
C PRO A 49 6.60 -6.31 13.23
N SER A 50 6.32 -6.87 12.05
CA SER A 50 7.21 -6.69 10.90
C SER A 50 7.14 -5.27 10.32
N LEU A 51 6.04 -4.53 10.53
CA LEU A 51 5.96 -3.11 10.24
C LEU A 51 6.91 -2.29 11.10
N PHE A 52 6.99 -2.56 12.41
CA PHE A 52 7.98 -1.91 13.28
C PHE A 52 9.40 -2.16 12.78
N VAL A 53 9.73 -3.41 12.44
CA VAL A 53 11.04 -3.76 11.87
C VAL A 53 11.29 -3.01 10.56
N GLY A 54 10.30 -2.99 9.65
CA GLY A 54 10.43 -2.27 8.38
C GLY A 54 10.62 -0.76 8.57
N TYR A 55 9.94 -0.16 9.55
CA TYR A 55 10.08 1.26 9.88
C TYR A 55 11.45 1.56 10.51
N ALA A 56 11.94 0.71 11.41
CA ALA A 56 13.28 0.87 11.99
C ALA A 56 14.38 0.74 10.93
N VAL A 57 14.24 -0.21 9.99
CA VAL A 57 15.17 -0.34 8.85
C VAL A 57 15.09 0.89 7.94
N LEU A 58 13.90 1.47 7.74
CA LEU A 58 13.74 2.71 6.97
C LEU A 58 14.54 3.85 7.61
N GLU A 59 14.38 4.10 8.91
CA GLU A 59 15.13 5.16 9.61
C GLU A 59 16.64 4.92 9.52
N TRP A 60 17.09 3.69 9.78
CA TRP A 60 18.52 3.36 9.68
C TRP A 60 19.11 3.53 8.28
N MET A 61 18.37 3.13 7.23
CA MET A 61 18.80 3.24 5.84
C MET A 61 18.67 4.65 5.27
N ALA A 62 17.72 5.45 5.76
CA ALA A 62 17.52 6.82 5.33
C ALA A 62 18.78 7.67 5.61
N ASP A 63 19.40 7.47 6.78
CA ASP A 63 20.59 8.22 7.19
C ASP A 63 21.88 7.66 6.56
N THR A 64 21.95 6.34 6.35
CA THR A 64 23.22 5.69 5.97
C THR A 64 23.33 5.40 4.46
N ARG A 65 22.23 5.02 3.79
CA ARG A 65 22.24 4.46 2.42
C ARG A 65 20.93 4.72 1.63
N ALA A 66 20.61 6.00 1.42
CA ALA A 66 19.41 6.43 0.71
C ALA A 66 19.24 5.81 -0.70
N ASP A 67 20.33 5.52 -1.43
CA ASP A 67 20.24 4.96 -2.78
C ASP A 67 19.82 3.49 -2.80
N LEU A 68 20.21 2.69 -1.80
CA LEU A 68 19.69 1.32 -1.65
C LEU A 68 18.19 1.32 -1.34
N LEU A 69 17.73 2.32 -0.58
CA LEU A 69 16.32 2.49 -0.27
C LEU A 69 15.50 2.79 -1.53
N LYS A 70 16.01 3.65 -2.42
CA LYS A 70 15.40 3.96 -3.74
C LYS A 70 15.35 2.72 -4.63
N ILE A 71 16.42 1.93 -4.68
CA ILE A 71 16.46 0.67 -5.45
C ILE A 71 15.42 -0.32 -4.92
N GLY A 72 15.39 -0.52 -3.60
CA GLY A 72 14.41 -1.40 -2.95
C GLY A 72 12.98 -0.96 -3.24
N LEU A 73 12.68 0.33 -3.08
CA LEU A 73 11.36 0.89 -3.38
C LEU A 73 10.98 0.68 -4.86
N GLY A 74 11.89 0.96 -5.79
CA GLY A 74 11.64 0.77 -7.21
C GLY A 74 11.39 -0.69 -7.57
N LEU A 75 12.14 -1.64 -7.00
CA LEU A 75 11.89 -3.07 -7.15
C LEU A 75 10.50 -3.46 -6.63
N VAL A 76 10.11 -2.97 -5.45
CA VAL A 76 8.79 -3.23 -4.88
C VAL A 76 7.69 -2.70 -5.78
N ILE A 77 7.83 -1.48 -6.31
CA ILE A 77 6.87 -0.89 -7.24
C ILE A 77 6.77 -1.73 -8.52
N MET A 78 7.89 -2.18 -9.09
CA MET A 78 7.90 -3.02 -10.30
C MET A 78 7.29 -4.40 -10.06
N LEU A 79 7.58 -5.05 -8.93
CA LEU A 79 6.96 -6.33 -8.57
C LEU A 79 5.45 -6.18 -8.35
N SER A 80 5.05 -5.09 -7.71
CA SER A 80 3.64 -4.75 -7.46
C SER A 80 2.88 -4.48 -8.76
N SER A 81 3.52 -3.80 -9.72
CA SER A 81 2.92 -3.57 -11.03
C SER A 81 2.78 -4.91 -11.79
N LEU A 82 3.81 -5.76 -11.77
CA LEU A 82 3.76 -7.08 -12.43
C LEU A 82 2.65 -7.95 -11.82
N GLN A 83 2.49 -7.92 -10.51
CA GLN A 83 1.39 -8.58 -9.82
C GLN A 83 0.03 -8.02 -10.24
N LEU A 84 -0.07 -6.71 -10.47
CA LEU A 84 -1.26 -6.10 -11.04
C LEU A 84 -1.49 -6.53 -12.49
N ALA A 85 -0.52 -6.99 -13.26
CA ALA A 85 -0.76 -7.55 -14.60
C ALA A 85 -1.35 -8.96 -14.54
N ILE A 86 -1.03 -9.73 -13.50
CA ILE A 86 -1.46 -11.12 -13.32
C ILE A 86 -2.87 -11.15 -12.71
N ARG A 87 -3.83 -11.81 -13.36
CA ARG A 87 -5.12 -12.13 -12.73
C ARG A 87 -4.90 -13.28 -11.75
N PRO A 88 -5.05 -13.09 -10.43
CA PRO A 88 -4.97 -14.20 -9.50
C PRO A 88 -6.14 -15.14 -9.80
N SER A 89 -5.87 -16.39 -10.13
CA SER A 89 -6.89 -17.44 -10.16
C SER A 89 -7.25 -17.82 -8.73
N GLY A 90 -8.55 -17.98 -8.48
CA GLY A 90 -9.05 -18.46 -7.19
C GLY A 90 -8.54 -19.87 -6.91
N LEU A 91 -8.15 -20.13 -5.66
CA LEU A 91 -7.76 -21.46 -5.19
C LEU A 91 -9.01 -22.27 -4.85
N ALA A 92 -8.97 -23.57 -5.16
CA ALA A 92 -10.05 -24.51 -4.83
C ALA A 92 -10.15 -24.81 -3.32
N LYS A 93 -9.06 -24.63 -2.57
CA LYS A 93 -8.99 -24.86 -1.12
C LYS A 93 -8.36 -23.65 -0.42
N PRO A 94 -8.78 -23.32 0.82
CA PRO A 94 -8.16 -22.26 1.60
C PRO A 94 -6.67 -22.55 1.82
N SER A 95 -5.85 -21.50 1.76
CA SER A 95 -4.42 -21.60 2.07
C SER A 95 -4.22 -21.92 3.57
N PRO A 96 -3.12 -22.61 3.94
CA PRO A 96 -2.80 -22.85 5.34
C PRO A 96 -2.50 -21.54 6.08
N GLY A 97 -2.72 -21.53 7.40
CA GLY A 97 -2.48 -20.36 8.26
C GLY A 97 -1.06 -19.77 8.15
N ALA A 98 -0.05 -20.63 7.92
CA ALA A 98 1.33 -20.20 7.70
C ALA A 98 1.50 -19.30 6.46
N SER A 99 0.67 -19.48 5.43
CA SER A 99 0.69 -18.62 4.25
C SER A 99 0.21 -17.21 4.58
N PHE A 100 -0.87 -17.08 5.35
CA PHE A 100 -1.36 -15.78 5.84
C PHE A 100 -0.31 -15.07 6.70
N VAL A 101 0.39 -15.82 7.56
CA VAL A 101 1.49 -15.28 8.37
C VAL A 101 2.62 -14.77 7.47
N GLY A 102 3.09 -15.57 6.52
CA GLY A 102 4.17 -15.19 5.61
C GLY A 102 3.85 -13.97 4.75
N PHE A 103 2.67 -13.92 4.14
CA PHE A 103 2.21 -12.74 3.40
C PHE A 103 1.99 -11.53 4.31
N GLY A 104 1.57 -11.74 5.56
CA GLY A 104 1.49 -10.69 6.57
C GLY A 104 2.86 -10.13 6.95
N VAL A 105 3.90 -10.96 7.12
CA VAL A 105 5.27 -10.51 7.39
C VAL A 105 5.78 -9.63 6.25
N ILE A 106 5.67 -10.11 5.01
CA ILE A 106 6.10 -9.38 3.80
C ILE A 106 5.35 -8.05 3.70
N SER A 107 4.03 -8.09 3.87
CA SER A 107 3.20 -6.90 3.82
C SER A 107 3.53 -5.90 4.92
N GLY A 108 3.80 -6.35 6.14
CA GLY A 108 4.19 -5.47 7.24
C GLY A 108 5.55 -4.82 6.99
N LEU A 109 6.57 -5.58 6.56
CA LEU A 109 7.88 -5.02 6.20
C LEU A 109 7.75 -3.92 5.13
N MET A 110 7.00 -4.21 4.07
CA MET A 110 6.71 -3.26 2.99
C MET A 110 5.89 -2.05 3.48
N SER A 111 4.96 -2.28 4.40
CA SER A 111 4.16 -1.22 5.04
C SER A 111 5.02 -0.33 5.94
N GLY A 112 6.06 -0.86 6.59
CA GLY A 112 7.01 -0.09 7.40
C GLY A 112 8.01 0.69 6.53
N LEU A 113 8.65 0.01 5.58
CA LEU A 113 9.66 0.60 4.70
C LEU A 113 9.08 1.66 3.76
N PHE A 114 7.95 1.39 3.13
CA PHE A 114 7.54 2.12 1.92
C PHE A 114 6.08 2.58 1.93
N ALA A 115 5.31 2.25 2.97
CA ALA A 115 3.86 2.43 3.02
C ALA A 115 3.10 1.64 1.94
N THR A 116 3.70 0.58 1.38
CA THR A 116 3.18 -0.17 0.22
C THR A 116 2.98 -1.65 0.50
N GLY A 117 2.54 -2.05 1.70
CA GLY A 117 2.23 -3.45 2.00
C GLY A 117 1.01 -4.04 1.30
N GLY A 118 0.30 -3.24 0.52
CA GLY A 118 -0.92 -3.63 -0.18
C GLY A 118 -0.79 -4.86 -1.08
N PRO A 119 0.13 -4.84 -2.07
CA PRO A 119 0.14 -5.81 -3.17
C PRO A 119 0.28 -7.28 -2.72
N PRO A 120 1.18 -7.65 -1.79
CA PRO A 120 1.28 -9.03 -1.27
C PRO A 120 -0.03 -9.55 -0.66
N LEU A 121 -0.69 -8.75 0.18
CA LEU A 121 -1.94 -9.16 0.85
C LEU A 121 -3.13 -9.18 -0.11
N VAL A 122 -3.22 -8.20 -1.01
CA VAL A 122 -4.25 -8.16 -2.07
C VAL A 122 -4.17 -9.44 -2.89
N TYR A 123 -2.98 -9.79 -3.38
CA TYR A 123 -2.79 -11.01 -4.15
C TYR A 123 -3.14 -12.27 -3.36
N HIS A 124 -2.71 -12.37 -2.11
CA HIS A 124 -2.99 -13.55 -1.31
C HIS A 124 -4.48 -13.74 -1.01
N LEU A 125 -5.18 -12.66 -0.61
CA LEU A 125 -6.60 -12.70 -0.26
C LEU A 125 -7.51 -12.90 -1.48
N PHE A 126 -7.20 -12.28 -2.63
CA PHE A 126 -7.96 -12.52 -3.88
C PHE A 126 -7.83 -13.94 -4.43
N ARG A 127 -6.83 -14.71 -3.99
CA ARG A 127 -6.71 -16.13 -4.33
C ARG A 127 -7.48 -17.05 -3.39
N GLN A 128 -7.97 -16.58 -2.26
CA GLN A 128 -8.70 -17.43 -1.33
C GLN A 128 -10.14 -17.68 -1.81
N PRO A 129 -10.74 -18.85 -1.50
CA PRO A 129 -12.14 -19.13 -1.80
C PRO A 129 -13.05 -18.37 -0.82
N MET A 130 -13.05 -17.04 -0.90
CA MET A 130 -13.84 -16.14 -0.05
C MET A 130 -14.71 -15.21 -0.91
N PRO A 131 -15.87 -14.76 -0.40
CA PRO A 131 -16.65 -13.72 -1.05
C PRO A 131 -15.83 -12.43 -1.25
N HIS A 132 -16.07 -11.72 -2.34
CA HIS A 132 -15.37 -10.48 -2.68
C HIS A 132 -15.54 -9.40 -1.59
N GLU A 133 -16.72 -9.33 -0.98
CA GLU A 133 -17.03 -8.43 0.14
C GLU A 133 -16.10 -8.73 1.33
N ARG A 134 -16.05 -9.99 1.77
CA ARG A 134 -15.18 -10.44 2.86
C ARG A 134 -13.69 -10.12 2.59
N ILE A 135 -13.23 -10.32 1.36
CA ILE A 135 -11.86 -9.97 0.95
C ILE A 135 -11.62 -8.46 1.11
N ARG A 136 -12.53 -7.64 0.56
CA ARG A 136 -12.43 -6.17 0.63
C ARG A 136 -12.40 -5.68 2.07
N GLU A 137 -13.36 -6.11 2.90
CA GLU A 137 -13.47 -5.67 4.29
C GLU A 137 -12.23 -6.10 5.11
N THR A 138 -11.71 -7.31 4.86
CA THR A 138 -10.48 -7.81 5.51
C THR A 138 -9.26 -6.98 5.11
N LEU A 139 -9.11 -6.65 3.83
CA LEU A 139 -8.01 -5.81 3.33
C LEU A 139 -8.08 -4.39 3.91
N VAL A 140 -9.26 -3.77 3.88
CA VAL A 140 -9.48 -2.43 4.41
C VAL A 140 -9.16 -2.38 5.91
N THR A 141 -9.56 -3.39 6.68
CA THR A 141 -9.23 -3.48 8.11
C THR A 141 -7.74 -3.66 8.33
N ALA A 142 -7.08 -4.56 7.60
CA ALA A 142 -5.65 -4.82 7.73
C ALA A 142 -4.81 -3.58 7.39
N PHE A 143 -5.13 -2.89 6.29
CA PHE A 143 -4.40 -1.68 5.89
C PHE A 143 -4.72 -0.50 6.80
N GLY A 144 -5.95 -0.35 7.26
CA GLY A 144 -6.31 0.66 8.26
C GLY A 144 -5.52 0.50 9.55
N ALA A 145 -5.42 -0.72 10.07
CA ALA A 145 -4.61 -1.02 11.26
C ALA A 145 -3.13 -0.72 11.04
N ALA A 146 -2.56 -1.17 9.91
CA ALA A 146 -1.16 -0.90 9.57
C ALA A 146 -0.88 0.61 9.47
N GLN A 147 -1.78 1.38 8.85
CA GLN A 147 -1.62 2.84 8.75
C GLN A 147 -1.76 3.55 10.09
N ALA A 148 -2.69 3.12 10.95
CA ALA A 148 -2.80 3.66 12.29
C ALA A 148 -1.49 3.49 13.08
N VAL A 149 -0.91 2.29 13.06
CA VAL A 149 0.39 2.03 13.70
C VAL A 149 1.51 2.85 13.08
N ARG A 150 1.57 2.93 11.74
CA ARG A 150 2.59 3.73 11.05
C ARG A 150 2.51 5.21 11.40
N ILE A 151 1.31 5.79 11.49
CA ILE A 151 1.14 7.19 11.91
C ILE A 151 1.66 7.40 13.33
N VAL A 152 1.32 6.50 14.25
CA VAL A 152 1.84 6.57 15.63
C VAL A 152 3.37 6.54 15.62
N LEU A 153 3.99 5.67 14.82
CA LEU A 153 5.44 5.60 14.68
C LEU A 153 6.07 6.88 14.11
N VAL A 154 5.50 7.43 13.05
CA VAL A 154 5.99 8.66 12.42
C VAL A 154 5.88 9.85 13.38
N VAL A 155 4.77 9.96 14.11
CA VAL A 155 4.55 11.00 15.11
C VAL A 155 5.52 10.84 16.29
N ALA A 156 5.68 9.62 16.80
CA ALA A 156 6.58 9.33 17.92
C ALA A 156 8.05 9.52 17.57
N GLY A 157 8.44 9.22 16.33
CA GLY A 157 9.81 9.45 15.81
C GLY A 157 10.11 10.91 15.46
N GLY A 158 9.14 11.83 15.59
CA GLY A 158 9.32 13.24 15.23
C GLY A 158 9.46 13.49 13.72
N ASN A 159 9.27 12.46 12.90
CA ASN A 159 9.40 12.48 11.44
C ASN A 159 8.13 13.02 10.75
N LEU A 160 7.54 14.08 11.31
CA LEU A 160 6.37 14.70 10.72
C LEU A 160 6.76 15.30 9.37
N PRO A 161 6.11 14.88 8.26
CA PRO A 161 6.38 15.49 6.97
C PRO A 161 6.09 16.99 7.06
N ALA A 162 6.95 17.82 6.46
CA ALA A 162 6.80 19.27 6.39
C ALA A 162 5.65 19.70 5.44
N LEU A 163 4.57 18.93 5.43
CA LEU A 163 3.36 19.22 4.70
C LEU A 163 2.64 20.35 5.41
N SER A 164 2.36 21.42 4.67
CA SER A 164 1.49 22.49 5.16
C SER A 164 0.15 21.89 5.60
N PRO A 165 -0.36 22.20 6.81
CA PRO A 165 -1.69 21.79 7.27
C PRO A 165 -2.78 22.15 6.25
N VAL A 166 -2.57 23.24 5.51
CA VAL A 166 -3.46 23.71 4.43
C VAL A 166 -3.48 22.74 3.25
N ALA A 167 -2.34 22.17 2.86
CA ALA A 167 -2.27 21.17 1.80
C ALA A 167 -3.01 19.88 2.19
N LEU A 168 -2.93 19.48 3.47
CA LEU A 168 -3.67 18.33 3.99
C LEU A 168 -5.19 18.57 4.00
N ILE A 169 -5.61 19.76 4.44
CA ILE A 169 -7.02 20.16 4.46
C ILE A 169 -7.60 20.27 3.05
N LEU A 170 -6.82 20.69 2.05
CA LEU A 170 -7.25 20.79 0.65
C LEU A 170 -7.18 19.45 -0.10
N ALA A 171 -6.27 18.55 0.27
CA ALA A 171 -6.16 17.23 -0.34
C ALA A 171 -7.42 16.38 -0.08
N VAL A 172 -7.98 16.45 1.14
CA VAL A 172 -9.19 15.70 1.52
C VAL A 172 -10.38 15.98 0.58
N PRO A 173 -10.85 17.22 0.37
CA PRO A 173 -11.95 17.51 -0.52
C PRO A 173 -11.61 17.19 -1.97
N ILE A 174 -10.38 17.43 -2.44
CA ILE A 174 -9.96 17.08 -3.80
C ILE A 174 -10.08 15.57 -4.04
N VAL A 175 -9.66 14.74 -3.08
CA VAL A 175 -9.78 13.29 -3.26
C VAL A 175 -11.23 12.82 -3.14
N ILE A 176 -12.02 13.40 -2.25
CA ILE A 176 -13.47 13.12 -2.17
C ILE A 176 -14.15 13.48 -3.50
N LEU A 177 -13.89 14.68 -4.03
CA LEU A 177 -14.45 15.17 -5.31
C LEU A 177 -14.00 14.31 -6.49
N SER A 178 -12.71 13.96 -6.58
CA SER A 178 -12.21 13.12 -7.67
C SER A 178 -12.75 11.69 -7.59
N THR A 179 -12.87 11.12 -6.39
CA THR A 179 -13.49 9.80 -6.17
C THR A 179 -14.98 9.83 -6.52
N TYR A 180 -15.69 10.90 -6.12
CA TYR A 180 -17.09 11.10 -6.47
C TYR A 180 -17.28 11.26 -7.98
N ALA A 181 -16.48 12.11 -8.62
CA ALA A 181 -16.51 12.34 -10.06
C ALA A 181 -16.20 11.05 -10.84
N ALA A 182 -15.19 10.28 -10.43
CA ALA A 182 -14.85 8.99 -11.05
C ALA A 182 -15.98 7.95 -10.94
N ARG A 183 -16.78 7.99 -9.86
CA ARG A 183 -17.95 7.12 -9.69
C ARG A 183 -19.17 7.63 -10.46
N ARG A 184 -19.37 8.94 -10.52
CA ARG A 184 -20.52 9.57 -11.18
C ARG A 184 -20.39 9.58 -12.70
N TRP A 185 -19.16 9.77 -13.19
CA TRP A 185 -18.78 9.74 -14.60
C TRP A 185 -17.68 8.69 -14.82
N PRO A 186 -18.03 7.40 -14.79
CA PRO A 186 -17.06 6.36 -15.09
C PRO A 186 -16.55 6.57 -16.53
N PRO A 187 -15.23 6.67 -16.75
CA PRO A 187 -14.70 6.81 -18.10
C PRO A 187 -15.05 5.55 -18.91
N ALA A 188 -15.37 5.72 -20.19
CA ALA A 188 -15.74 4.64 -21.12
C ALA A 188 -14.54 3.75 -21.53
N LEU A 189 -13.59 3.53 -20.60
CA LEU A 189 -12.40 2.74 -20.81
C LEU A 189 -12.66 1.29 -20.39
N SER A 190 -12.25 0.35 -21.23
CA SER A 190 -12.30 -1.07 -20.86
C SER A 190 -11.42 -1.31 -19.62
N GLN A 191 -11.85 -2.22 -18.72
CA GLN A 191 -11.05 -2.59 -17.55
C GLN A 191 -9.65 -3.09 -17.91
N ARG A 192 -9.48 -3.69 -19.09
CA ARG A 192 -8.16 -4.12 -19.59
C ARG A 192 -7.27 -2.92 -19.91
N THR A 193 -7.81 -1.87 -20.53
CA THR A 193 -7.07 -0.66 -20.89
C THR A 193 -6.62 0.08 -19.63
N VAL A 194 -7.53 0.33 -18.69
CA VAL A 194 -7.20 1.01 -17.42
C VAL A 194 -6.09 0.26 -16.67
N ARG A 195 -6.22 -1.07 -16.57
CA ARG A 195 -5.23 -1.90 -15.88
C ARG A 195 -3.87 -1.90 -16.56
N ARG A 196 -3.81 -1.95 -17.89
CA ARG A 196 -2.55 -1.83 -18.65
C ARG A 196 -1.91 -0.45 -18.48
N SER A 197 -2.69 0.62 -18.52
CA SER A 197 -2.18 1.98 -18.32
C SER A 197 -1.60 2.16 -16.92
N VAL A 198 -2.31 1.71 -15.88
CA VAL A 198 -1.80 1.73 -14.50
C VAL A 198 -0.53 0.89 -14.36
N PHE A 199 -0.51 -0.31 -14.97
CA PHE A 199 0.70 -1.15 -14.98
C PHE A 199 1.91 -0.43 -15.59
N VAL A 200 1.76 0.12 -16.80
CA VAL A 200 2.84 0.81 -17.52
C VAL A 200 3.33 2.01 -16.72
N LEU A 201 2.42 2.84 -16.20
CA LEU A 201 2.78 4.02 -15.40
C LEU A 201 3.52 3.65 -14.11
N LEU A 202 3.07 2.59 -13.41
CA LEU A 202 3.74 2.11 -12.20
C LEU A 202 5.12 1.51 -12.53
N PHE A 203 5.22 0.71 -13.59
CA PHE A 203 6.48 0.11 -14.01
C PHE A 203 7.52 1.18 -14.38
N LEU A 204 7.14 2.16 -15.20
CA LEU A 204 8.00 3.29 -15.55
C LEU A 204 8.36 4.12 -14.30
N SER A 205 7.42 4.30 -13.37
CA SER A 205 7.68 5.00 -12.10
C SER A 205 8.73 4.28 -11.25
N GLY A 206 8.62 2.95 -11.15
CA GLY A 206 9.64 2.11 -10.49
C GLY A 206 11.00 2.24 -11.19
N LEU A 207 11.03 2.16 -12.52
CA LEU A 207 12.24 2.29 -13.33
C LEU A 207 12.93 3.65 -13.13
N SER A 208 12.16 4.73 -13.07
CA SER A 208 12.67 6.08 -12.84
C SER A 208 13.34 6.27 -11.47
N LEU A 209 12.99 5.43 -10.50
CA LEU A 209 13.58 5.43 -9.16
C LEU A 209 14.84 4.55 -9.09
N THR A 210 14.81 3.37 -9.70
CA THR A 210 15.92 2.41 -9.64
C THR A 210 17.10 2.81 -10.52
N LEU A 211 16.85 3.27 -11.74
CA LEU A 211 17.91 3.46 -12.74
C LEU A 211 18.94 4.53 -12.31
N PRO A 212 18.54 5.75 -11.88
CA PRO A 212 19.50 6.77 -11.42
C PRO A 212 20.26 6.34 -10.17
N ALA A 213 19.59 5.68 -9.22
CA ALA A 213 20.21 5.21 -7.99
C ALA A 213 21.24 4.09 -8.24
N ALA A 214 20.94 3.17 -9.17
CA ALA A 214 21.87 2.11 -9.56
C ALA A 214 23.11 2.67 -10.28
N MET A 215 22.93 3.68 -11.15
CA MET A 215 24.04 4.36 -11.82
C MET A 215 24.95 5.11 -10.84
N HIS A 216 24.37 5.73 -9.79
CA HIS A 216 25.15 6.42 -8.76
C HIS A 216 25.99 5.48 -7.88
N ILE A 217 25.51 4.26 -7.61
CA ILE A 217 26.28 3.25 -6.86
C ILE A 217 27.37 2.60 -7.71
N ALA A 218 27.17 2.50 -9.03
CA ALA A 218 28.10 1.86 -9.95
C ALA A 218 29.22 2.79 -10.45
N ALA A 219 29.12 4.10 -10.20
CA ALA A 219 30.11 5.12 -10.52
C ALA A 219 31.07 5.36 -9.35
#